data_AF-X0RFR9-F1
#
_entry.id   AF-X0RFR9-F1
#
_cell.length_a   1.000
_cell.length_b   1.000
_cell.length_c   1.000
_cell.angle_alpha   90.00
_cell.angle_beta   90.00
_cell.angle_gamma   90.00
#
_symmetry.space_group_name_H-M   'P 1'
#
loop_
_entity.id
_entity.type
_entity.pdbx_description
1 polymer ?
#
loop_
_entity_poly.entity_id
_entity_poly.type
_entity_poly.pdbx_seq_one_letter_code
_entity_poly.pdbx_strand_id
1 'polypeptide(L)'
;MILQKLVDELKETCGIGVPYQMNMIYTNRANTTLPIQIYLPVGAKSPMWCTATGKLYLSQLPRTSREKILQNLSLDKFTKIRSPISMR
;
A
#
# COMPACT_ATOMS: atom_id res chain seq x y z
N MET A 1 -13.63 16.66 5.08
CA MET A 1 -12.37 16.26 4.41
C MET A 1 -12.65 15.14 3.41
N ILE A 2 -11.92 15.05 2.30
CA ILE A 2 -12.15 14.06 1.23
C ILE A 2 -12.06 12.60 1.71
N LEU A 3 -11.09 12.29 2.58
CA LEU A 3 -10.93 10.93 3.11
C LEU A 3 -12.11 10.47 3.97
N GLN A 4 -12.66 11.37 4.80
CA GLN A 4 -13.83 11.01 5.62
C GLN A 4 -15.04 10.68 4.74
N LYS A 5 -15.27 11.43 3.66
CA LYS A 5 -16.34 11.14 2.70
C LYS A 5 -16.17 9.74 2.08
N LEU A 6 -14.94 9.36 1.71
CA LEU A 6 -14.65 8.03 1.17
C LEU A 6 -14.85 6.92 2.22
N VAL A 7 -14.47 7.14 3.47
CA VAL A 7 -14.76 6.19 4.57
C VAL A 7 -16.26 6.04 4.74
N ASP A 8 -17.01 7.13 4.72
CA ASP A 8 -18.45 7.11 4.91
C ASP A 8 -19.17 6.37 3.77
N GLU A 9 -18.65 6.45 2.54
CA GLU A 9 -19.16 5.75 1.36
C GLU A 9 -18.74 4.27 1.32
N LEU A 10 -17.44 4.00 1.44
CA LEU A 10 -16.87 2.66 1.27
C LEU A 10 -16.92 1.79 2.54
N LYS A 11 -17.13 2.42 3.70
CA LYS A 11 -17.04 1.81 5.03
C LYS A 11 -15.68 1.19 5.36
N GLU A 12 -14.66 1.53 4.58
CA GLU A 12 -13.29 1.05 4.74
C GLU A 12 -12.36 2.18 5.16
N THR A 13 -11.27 1.82 5.87
CA THR A 13 -10.25 2.80 6.26
C THR A 13 -9.55 3.35 5.02
N CYS A 14 -9.52 4.68 4.88
CA CYS A 14 -8.89 5.36 3.76
C CYS A 14 -7.67 6.16 4.22
N GLY A 15 -6.65 6.26 3.36
CA GLY A 15 -5.44 7.03 3.65
C GLY A 15 -4.70 7.51 2.42
N ILE A 16 -3.83 8.50 2.62
CA ILE A 16 -2.94 9.06 1.59
C ILE A 16 -1.52 8.61 1.91
N GLY A 17 -0.88 7.98 0.93
CA GLY A 17 0.52 7.60 0.97
C GLY A 17 1.32 8.46 0.00
N VAL A 18 2.47 8.97 0.43
CA VAL A 18 3.42 9.71 -0.41
C VAL A 18 4.71 8.90 -0.56
N PRO A 19 5.34 8.90 -1.74
CA PRO A 19 6.60 8.20 -1.95
C PRO A 19 7.75 8.91 -1.22
N TYR A 20 8.60 8.14 -0.54
CA TYR A 20 9.86 8.60 0.03
C TYR A 20 10.89 7.47 0.00
N GLN A 21 11.97 7.69 -0.76
CA GLN A 21 12.95 6.64 -1.08
C GLN A 21 12.24 5.39 -1.64
N MET A 22 12.45 4.20 -1.06
CA MET A 22 11.76 2.95 -1.46
C MET A 22 10.53 2.61 -0.61
N ASN A 23 9.98 3.58 0.11
CA ASN A 23 8.81 3.41 0.97
C ASN A 23 7.67 4.37 0.61
N MET A 24 6.44 3.95 0.89
CA MET A 24 5.28 4.83 1.01
C MET A 24 5.16 5.30 2.46
N ILE A 25 5.08 6.61 2.68
CA ILE A 25 4.80 7.23 3.99
C ILE A 25 3.34 7.65 4.03
N TYR A 26 2.60 7.22 5.05
CA TYR A 26 1.19 7.59 5.20
C TYR A 26 1.05 8.94 5.90
N THR A 27 0.64 9.98 5.18
CA THR A 27 0.55 11.35 5.72
C THR A 27 -0.80 11.66 6.32
N ASN A 28 -1.87 11.03 5.83
CA ASN A 28 -3.23 11.22 6.33
C ASN A 28 -4.00 9.90 6.33
N ARG A 29 -4.87 9.73 7.33
CA ARG A 29 -5.82 8.61 7.41
C ARG A 29 -7.14 9.07 8.00
N ALA A 30 -8.21 8.43 7.54
CA ALA A 30 -9.51 8.44 8.17
C ALA A 30 -9.91 6.99 8.42
N ASN A 31 -10.18 6.65 9.68
CA ASN A 31 -10.42 5.27 10.09
C ASN A 31 -11.90 4.90 9.91
N THR A 32 -12.15 3.64 9.58
CA THR A 32 -13.50 3.06 9.65
C THR A 32 -13.98 2.95 11.10
N THR A 33 -15.29 2.80 11.29
CA THR A 33 -15.91 2.49 12.59
C THR A 33 -16.01 0.98 12.85
N LEU A 34 -15.63 0.13 11.88
CA LEU A 34 -15.63 -1.32 12.07
C LEU A 34 -14.67 -1.75 13.20
N PRO A 35 -15.01 -2.81 13.95
CA PRO A 35 -14.25 -3.20 15.15
C PRO A 35 -12.85 -3.75 14.83
N ILE A 36 -12.68 -4.41 13.68
CA ILE A 36 -11.38 -4.93 13.22
C ILE A 36 -10.81 -3.95 12.21
N GLN A 37 -9.62 -3.43 12.51
CA GLN A 37 -8.95 -2.43 11.68
C GLN A 37 -7.48 -2.76 11.49
N ILE A 38 -6.94 -2.40 10.32
CA ILE A 38 -5.51 -2.48 10.06
C ILE A 38 -4.81 -1.32 10.78
N TYR A 39 -3.93 -1.66 11.72
CA TYR A 39 -3.09 -0.68 12.39
C TYR A 39 -1.97 -0.20 11.46
N LEU A 40 -2.06 1.04 11.02
CA LEU A 40 -1.07 1.69 10.17
C LEU A 40 -1.20 3.21 10.37
N PRO A 41 -0.52 3.79 11.38
CA PRO A 41 -0.69 5.18 11.77
C PRO A 41 -0.10 6.18 10.76
N VAL A 42 -0.41 7.47 10.93
CA VAL A 42 0.28 8.54 10.21
C VAL A 42 1.78 8.48 10.54
N GLY A 43 2.62 8.67 9.53
CA GLY A 43 4.07 8.53 9.61
C GLY A 43 4.58 7.10 9.40
N ALA A 44 3.70 6.10 9.37
CA ALA A 44 4.09 4.72 9.08
C ALA A 44 4.70 4.60 7.67
N LYS A 45 5.68 3.70 7.56
CA LYS A 45 6.42 3.41 6.32
C LYS A 45 6.06 2.01 5.85
N SER A 46 5.75 1.88 4.58
CA SER A 46 5.52 0.57 3.95
C SER A 46 6.35 0.44 2.67
N PRO A 47 6.99 -0.71 2.41
CA PRO A 47 7.76 -0.87 1.19
C PRO A 47 6.90 -0.71 -0.07
N MET A 48 7.42 -0.01 -1.09
CA MET A 48 6.64 0.30 -2.29
C MET A 48 6.25 -0.95 -3.07
N TRP A 49 7.09 -1.98 -3.09
CA TRP A 49 6.88 -3.17 -3.92
C TRP A 49 5.77 -4.09 -3.41
N CYS A 50 5.49 -4.08 -2.11
CA CYS A 50 4.52 -4.97 -1.49
C CYS A 50 3.19 -4.30 -1.12
N THR A 51 3.00 -3.01 -1.45
CA THR A 51 1.75 -2.28 -1.21
C THR A 51 1.03 -1.90 -2.50
N ALA A 52 -0.30 -1.80 -2.45
CA ALA A 52 -1.09 -1.40 -3.62
C ALA A 52 -0.73 0.01 -4.10
N THR A 53 -0.71 1.00 -3.20
CA THR A 53 -0.34 2.39 -3.50
C THR A 53 1.10 2.49 -4.03
N GLY A 54 2.04 1.74 -3.45
CA GLY A 54 3.43 1.73 -3.91
C GLY A 54 3.59 1.13 -5.31
N LYS A 55 2.92 0.01 -5.60
CA LYS A 55 2.90 -0.58 -6.95
C LYS A 55 2.27 0.36 -7.97
N LEU A 56 1.19 1.05 -7.60
CA LEU A 56 0.57 2.08 -8.43
C LEU A 56 1.53 3.23 -8.71
N TYR A 57 2.24 3.74 -7.69
CA TYR A 57 3.25 4.78 -7.88
C TYR A 57 4.36 4.34 -8.85
N LEU A 58 4.93 3.15 -8.62
CA LEU A 58 5.96 2.57 -9.48
C LEU A 58 5.48 2.41 -10.93
N SER A 59 4.20 2.10 -11.14
CA SER A 59 3.65 1.94 -12.50
C SER A 59 3.58 3.25 -13.27
N GLN A 60 3.48 4.40 -12.58
CA GLN A 60 3.45 5.74 -13.20
C GLN A 60 4.84 6.29 -13.55
N LEU A 61 5.91 5.66 -13.08
CA LEU A 61 7.26 6.09 -13.42
C LEU A 61 7.59 5.83 -14.90
N PRO A 62 8.46 6.65 -15.52
CA PRO A 62 8.97 6.37 -16.86
C PRO A 62 9.55 4.96 -16.93
N ARG A 63 9.31 4.26 -18.04
CA ARG A 63 9.69 2.86 -18.23
C ARG A 63 11.14 2.59 -17.86
N THR A 64 12.07 3.43 -18.32
CA THR A 64 13.51 3.31 -18.06
C THR A 64 13.86 3.44 -16.57
N SER A 65 13.17 4.33 -15.84
CA SER A 65 13.37 4.50 -14.40
C SER A 65 12.79 3.33 -13.63
N ARG A 66 11.59 2.88 -14.00
CA ARG A 66 10.94 1.71 -13.41
C ARG A 66 11.78 0.44 -13.59
N GLU A 67 12.30 0.20 -14.78
CA GLU A 67 13.17 -0.95 -15.07
C GLU A 67 14.44 -0.94 -14.22
N LYS A 68 15.12 0.23 -14.12
CA LYS A 68 16.29 0.39 -13.24
C LYS A 68 15.96 0.10 -11.77
N ILE A 69 14.86 0.62 -11.26
CA ILE A 69 14.43 0.36 -9.87
C ILE A 69 14.18 -1.14 -9.68
N LEU A 70 13.39 -1.77 -10.55
CA LEU A 70 13.02 -3.19 -10.42
C LEU A 70 14.24 -4.12 -10.51
N GLN A 71 15.25 -3.80 -11.33
CA GLN A 71 16.48 -4.58 -11.43
C GLN A 71 17.33 -4.53 -10.15
N ASN A 72 17.28 -3.42 -9.40
CA ASN A 72 18.11 -3.21 -8.22
C ASN A 72 17.35 -3.42 -6.90
N LEU A 73 16.07 -3.80 -6.96
CA LEU A 73 15.24 -3.91 -5.77
C LEU A 73 15.39 -5.28 -5.11
N SER A 74 15.79 -5.29 -3.83
CA SER A 74 15.70 -6.49 -3.00
C SER A 74 14.25 -6.75 -2.61
N LEU A 75 13.67 -7.83 -3.12
CA LEU A 75 12.28 -8.19 -2.87
C LEU A 75 12.16 -9.15 -1.68
N ASP A 76 11.99 -8.57 -0.49
CA ASP A 76 11.72 -9.36 0.71
C ASP A 76 10.31 -9.96 0.66
N LYS A 77 10.21 -11.25 1.03
CA LYS A 77 8.95 -11.98 1.06
C LYS A 77 8.25 -11.80 2.40
N PHE A 78 7.23 -10.94 2.43
CA PHE A 78 6.43 -10.68 3.64
C PHE A 78 5.26 -11.66 3.86
N THR A 79 4.85 -12.40 2.83
CA THR A 79 3.71 -13.32 2.91
C THR A 79 4.02 -14.67 2.25
N LYS A 80 3.38 -15.74 2.75
CA LYS A 80 3.46 -17.07 2.13
C LYS A 80 2.64 -17.08 0.84
N ILE A 81 3.12 -17.80 -0.17
CA ILE A 81 2.30 -18.10 -1.35
C ILE A 81 1.21 -19.04 -0.85
N ARG A 82 -0.05 -18.60 -0.92
CA ARG A 82 -1.18 -19.47 -0.58
C ARG A 82 -1.16 -20.61 -1.60
N SER A 83 -1.01 -21.86 -1.14
CA SER A 83 -1.20 -23.02 -2.01
C SER A 83 -2.59 -22.92 -2.64
N PRO A 84 -2.81 -23.44 -3.87
CA PRO A 84 -4.16 -23.59 -4.40
C PRO A 84 -5.00 -24.25 -3.32
N ILE A 85 -6.15 -23.66 -3.03
CA ILE A 85 -7.12 -24.25 -2.11
C ILE A 85 -7.42 -25.62 -2.69
N SER A 86 -6.99 -26.68 -2.00
CA SER A 86 -7.43 -28.03 -2.32
C SER A 86 -8.95 -28.01 -2.08
N MET A 87 -9.72 -27.81 -3.15
CA MET A 87 -11.14 -28.16 -3.17
C MET A 87 -11.19 -29.67 -2.95
N ARG A 88 -11.37 -30.07 -1.69
CA ARG A 88 -11.96 -31.35 -1.33
C ARG A 88 -13.42 -31.09 -1.03
#